data_AF-A0A8X6M7B0-F1
#
_entry.id   AF-A0A8X6M7B0-F1
#
_cell.length_a   1.000
_cell.length_b   1.000
_cell.length_c   1.000
_cell.angle_alpha   90.00
_cell.angle_beta   90.00
_cell.angle_gamma   90.00
#
_symmetry.space_group_name_H-M   'P 1'
#
loop_
_entity.id
_entity.type
_entity.pdbx_description
1 polymer ?
#
loop_
_entity_poly.entity_id
_entity_poly.type
_entity_poly.pdbx_seq_one_letter_code
_entity_poly.pdbx_strand_id
1 'polypeptide(L)'
;MIIPAPFLKPNEFIIPYSIEKELCLKGKWIILNLMPSLTPENFVGLKVVGHWLHYCFGIPLEIAQQMNADFDGDECNAYVVLNPQSQAECETILNSENNLSSFTMELKLAPCHDMLVTYYLKYNINLFFLLKIHLYIKLFV
;
A
#
# COMPACT_ATOMS: atom_id res chain seq x y z
N MET A 1 -16.73 -10.78 -4.82
CA MET A 1 -16.11 -9.95 -3.77
C MET A 1 -14.67 -10.40 -3.62
N ILE A 2 -13.72 -9.50 -3.86
CA ILE A 2 -12.30 -9.80 -3.66
C ILE A 2 -12.04 -9.76 -2.15
N ILE A 3 -11.41 -10.80 -1.61
CA ILE A 3 -10.95 -10.78 -0.22
C ILE A 3 -9.58 -10.07 -0.24
N PRO A 4 -9.42 -8.92 0.45
CA PRO A 4 -8.15 -8.23 0.48
C PRO A 4 -7.08 -9.13 1.11
N ALA A 5 -5.82 -8.94 0.71
CA ALA A 5 -4.67 -9.60 1.32
C ALA A 5 -4.07 -8.67 2.39
N PRO A 6 -4.55 -8.68 3.64
CA PRO A 6 -4.16 -7.69 4.67
C PRO A 6 -2.72 -7.84 5.15
N PHE A 7 -2.00 -8.87 4.67
CA PHE A 7 -0.65 -9.21 5.09
C PHE A 7 0.42 -8.70 4.12
N LEU A 8 0.03 -8.03 3.02
CA LEU A 8 0.99 -7.48 2.08
C LEU A 8 1.80 -6.38 2.74
N LYS A 9 3.12 -6.48 2.61
CA LYS A 9 4.03 -5.40 2.99
C LYS A 9 4.01 -4.27 1.96
N PRO A 10 4.49 -3.07 2.31
CA PRO A 10 4.50 -1.91 1.41
C PRO A 10 5.20 -2.15 0.06
N ASN A 11 6.13 -3.10 -0.02
CA ASN A 11 6.85 -3.45 -1.24
C ASN A 11 6.39 -4.74 -1.91
N GLU A 12 5.25 -5.29 -1.52
CA GLU A 12 4.73 -6.53 -2.07
C GLU A 12 3.59 -6.28 -3.06
N PHE A 13 3.51 -7.15 -4.08
CA PHE A 13 2.57 -7.04 -5.19
C PHE A 13 1.91 -8.39 -5.48
N ILE A 14 0.60 -8.35 -5.74
CA ILE A 14 -0.17 -9.49 -6.20
C ILE A 14 -0.62 -9.25 -7.64
N ILE A 15 -0.41 -10.25 -8.50
CA ILE A 15 -0.80 -10.20 -9.90
C ILE A 15 -1.94 -11.19 -10.22
N PRO A 16 -2.65 -11.00 -11.34
CA PRO A 16 -3.53 -12.02 -11.89
C PRO A 16 -2.79 -13.34 -12.15
N TYR A 17 -3.45 -14.46 -11.87
CA TYR A 17 -2.90 -15.81 -12.10
C TYR A 17 -2.51 -16.05 -13.57
N SER A 18 -3.25 -15.47 -14.52
CA SER A 18 -2.93 -15.54 -15.94
C SER A 18 -1.54 -14.98 -16.25
N ILE A 19 -1.19 -13.83 -15.66
CA ILE A 19 0.10 -13.17 -15.85
C ILE A 19 1.21 -13.97 -15.18
N GLU A 20 1.00 -14.45 -13.95
CA GLU A 20 2.01 -15.26 -13.27
C GLU A 20 2.31 -16.56 -14.01
N LYS A 21 1.28 -17.23 -14.54
CA LYS A 21 1.43 -18.47 -15.30
C LYS A 21 2.25 -18.28 -16.59
N GLU A 22 2.11 -17.13 -17.24
CA GLU A 22 2.77 -16.85 -18.51
C GLU A 22 4.19 -16.32 -18.33
N LEU A 23 4.41 -15.44 -17.35
CA LEU A 23 5.66 -14.69 -17.19
C LEU A 23 6.55 -15.15 -16.03
N CYS A 24 6.04 -16.04 -15.17
CA CYS A 24 6.76 -16.59 -14.00
C CYS A 24 7.45 -15.48 -13.20
N LEU A 25 6.67 -14.56 -12.64
CA LEU A 25 7.17 -13.34 -12.00
C LEU A 25 7.32 -13.47 -10.48
N LYS A 26 6.82 -14.54 -9.85
CA LYS A 26 6.97 -14.74 -8.41
C LYS A 26 8.42 -14.61 -7.95
N GLY A 27 8.62 -13.76 -6.95
CA GLY A 27 9.92 -13.42 -6.37
C GLY A 27 10.70 -12.34 -7.12
N LYS A 28 10.24 -11.91 -8.30
CA LYS A 28 10.87 -10.85 -9.09
C LYS A 28 10.27 -9.48 -8.76
N TRP A 29 11.09 -8.46 -8.94
CA TRP A 29 10.70 -7.07 -8.88
C TRP A 29 10.06 -6.62 -10.20
N ILE A 30 9.07 -5.75 -10.09
CA ILE A 30 8.43 -5.04 -11.19
C ILE A 30 8.38 -3.56 -10.86
N ILE A 31 8.19 -2.73 -11.87
CA ILE A 31 7.97 -1.30 -11.68
C ILE A 31 6.49 -1.02 -11.94
N LEU A 32 5.81 -0.44 -10.96
CA LEU A 32 4.43 0.01 -11.08
C LEU A 32 4.42 1.52 -11.30
N ASN A 33 3.49 2.00 -12.13
CA ASN A 33 3.25 3.42 -12.34
C ASN A 33 1.77 3.68 -12.66
N LEU A 34 1.22 4.77 -12.12
CA LEU A 34 -0.08 5.31 -12.50
C LEU A 34 0.12 6.59 -13.32
N MET A 35 -0.54 6.66 -14.48
CA MET A 35 -0.49 7.85 -15.34
C MET A 35 -1.67 8.79 -15.04
N PRO A 36 -1.47 10.12 -15.05
CA PRO A 36 -0.23 10.83 -15.37
C PRO A 36 0.78 10.84 -14.22
N SER A 37 2.05 10.58 -14.52
CA SER A 37 3.14 10.68 -13.55
C SER A 37 3.67 12.12 -13.46
N LEU A 38 3.38 12.81 -12.36
CA LEU A 38 3.83 14.20 -12.15
C LEU A 38 5.21 14.28 -11.50
N THR A 39 5.67 13.20 -10.86
CA THR A 39 6.94 13.14 -10.14
C THR A 39 7.65 11.81 -10.44
N PRO A 40 9.00 11.76 -10.43
CA PRO A 40 9.75 10.51 -10.54
C PRO A 40 9.30 9.45 -9.52
N GLU A 41 8.81 9.89 -8.37
CA GLU A 41 8.35 9.06 -7.27
C GLU A 41 7.07 8.27 -7.56
N ASN A 42 6.36 8.55 -8.66
CA ASN A 42 5.21 7.74 -9.11
C ASN A 42 5.65 6.37 -9.66
N PHE A 43 6.93 6.19 -9.97
CA PHE A 43 7.49 4.90 -10.35
C PHE A 43 7.97 4.16 -9.12
N VAL A 44 7.31 3.05 -8.81
CA VAL A 44 7.55 2.30 -7.58
C VAL A 44 7.98 0.88 -7.90
N GLY A 45 9.07 0.43 -7.27
CA GLY A 45 9.53 -0.95 -7.32
C GLY A 45 8.78 -1.82 -6.32
N LEU A 46 8.13 -2.87 -6.79
CA LEU A 46 7.41 -3.83 -5.96
C LEU A 46 7.81 -5.26 -6.30
N LYS A 47 7.83 -6.14 -5.29
CA LYS A 47 8.15 -7.56 -5.42
C LYS A 47 6.88 -8.39 -5.55
N VAL A 48 6.82 -9.22 -6.59
CA VAL A 48 5.70 -10.15 -6.78
C VAL A 48 5.78 -11.27 -5.76
N VAL A 49 4.82 -11.35 -4.83
CA VAL A 49 4.80 -12.39 -3.79
C VAL A 49 3.78 -13.48 -4.03
N GLY A 50 2.76 -13.18 -4.84
CA GLY A 50 1.69 -14.11 -5.11
C GLY A 50 0.82 -13.71 -6.28
N HIS A 51 -0.24 -14.48 -6.46
CA HIS A 51 -1.24 -14.23 -7.47
C HIS A 51 -2.64 -14.54 -6.93
N TRP A 52 -3.66 -14.03 -7.61
CA TRP A 52 -5.06 -14.39 -7.37
C TRP A 52 -5.81 -14.66 -8.67
N LEU A 53 -7.03 -15.17 -8.56
CA LEU A 53 -7.89 -15.49 -9.71
C LEU A 53 -8.59 -14.25 -10.30
N HIS A 54 -8.36 -13.07 -9.74
CA HIS A 54 -8.98 -11.82 -10.18
C HIS A 54 -8.13 -11.11 -11.22
N TYR A 55 -8.78 -10.45 -12.19
CA TYR A 55 -8.13 -9.68 -13.25
C TYR A 55 -7.81 -8.24 -12.82
N CYS A 56 -7.15 -8.11 -11.69
CA CYS A 56 -6.69 -6.81 -11.17
C CYS A 56 -5.38 -6.99 -10.42
N PHE A 57 -4.72 -5.88 -10.13
CA PHE A 57 -3.53 -5.86 -9.30
C PHE A 57 -3.89 -5.70 -7.83
N GLY A 58 -3.16 -6.39 -6.96
CA GLY A 58 -3.22 -6.20 -5.52
C GLY A 58 -2.02 -5.41 -5.06
N ILE A 59 -2.27 -4.19 -4.55
CA ILE A 59 -1.27 -3.29 -3.96
C ILE A 59 -1.67 -2.93 -2.52
N PRO A 60 -0.70 -2.61 -1.65
CA PRO A 60 -0.96 -2.00 -0.35
C PRO A 60 -1.67 -0.65 -0.51
N LEU A 61 -2.54 -0.29 0.43
CA LEU A 61 -3.34 0.94 0.37
C LEU A 61 -2.45 2.18 0.43
N GLU A 62 -1.35 2.12 1.17
CA GLU A 62 -0.38 3.19 1.32
C GLU A 62 0.30 3.52 -0.02
N ILE A 63 0.50 2.51 -0.88
CA ILE A 63 1.04 2.67 -2.24
C ILE A 63 0.00 3.30 -3.16
N ALA A 64 -1.27 2.88 -3.06
CA ALA A 64 -2.36 3.50 -3.81
C ALA A 64 -2.45 5.00 -3.49
N GLN A 65 -2.43 5.36 -2.20
CA GLN A 65 -2.47 6.75 -1.76
C GLN A 65 -1.28 7.58 -2.26
N GLN A 66 -0.07 7.02 -2.23
CA GLN A 66 1.12 7.69 -2.77
C GLN A 66 0.95 8.05 -4.25
N MET A 67 0.35 7.16 -5.04
CA MET A 67 0.14 7.36 -6.48
C MET A 67 -1.07 8.25 -6.78
N ASN A 68 -1.77 8.77 -5.76
CA ASN A 68 -3.09 9.40 -5.87
C ASN A 68 -4.11 8.51 -6.60
N ALA A 69 -3.98 7.19 -6.43
CA ALA A 69 -4.93 6.22 -6.97
C ALA A 69 -6.13 6.07 -6.03
N ASP A 70 -7.29 5.80 -6.61
CA ASP A 70 -8.42 5.25 -5.90
C ASP A 70 -8.83 3.87 -6.46
N PHE A 71 -10.01 3.38 -6.07
CA PHE A 71 -10.52 2.07 -6.49
C PHE A 71 -11.82 2.17 -7.28
N ASP A 72 -12.03 3.26 -8.01
CA ASP A 72 -13.22 3.48 -8.86
C ASP A 72 -13.10 2.88 -10.28
N GLY A 73 -11.91 2.38 -10.63
CA GLY A 73 -11.60 1.86 -11.95
C GLY A 73 -10.19 2.21 -12.47
N ASP A 74 -9.36 2.89 -11.66
CA ASP A 74 -7.99 3.27 -12.01
C ASP A 74 -7.16 2.14 -12.63
N GLU A 75 -6.45 2.49 -13.70
CA GLU A 75 -5.54 1.60 -14.42
C GLU A 75 -4.08 1.95 -14.13
N CYS A 76 -3.31 0.95 -13.70
CA CYS A 76 -1.87 1.07 -13.46
C CYS A 76 -1.08 0.28 -14.51
N ASN A 77 0.08 0.81 -14.88
CA ASN A 77 1.05 0.15 -15.74
C ASN A 77 2.05 -0.63 -14.90
N ALA A 78 2.23 -1.92 -15.23
CA ALA A 78 3.24 -2.78 -14.62
C ALA A 78 4.31 -3.15 -15.65
N TYR A 79 5.55 -2.70 -15.41
CA TYR A 79 6.69 -2.98 -16.27
C TYR A 79 7.50 -4.15 -15.70
N VAL A 80 7.70 -5.16 -16.53
CA VAL A 80 8.49 -6.35 -16.18
C VAL A 80 9.97 -6.04 -16.32
N VAL A 81 10.73 -6.30 -15.26
CA VAL A 81 12.18 -6.13 -15.24
C VAL A 81 12.82 -7.51 -15.40
N LEU A 82 13.59 -7.73 -16.46
CA LEU A 82 14.15 -9.07 -16.75
C LEU A 82 15.62 -9.22 -16.30
N ASN A 83 16.40 -8.15 -16.39
CA ASN A 83 17.83 -8.20 -16.16
C ASN A 83 18.15 -8.26 -14.66
N PRO A 84 19.08 -9.14 -14.22
CA PRO A 84 19.46 -9.24 -12.81
C PRO A 84 19.99 -7.93 -12.20
N GLN A 85 20.70 -7.12 -12.99
CA GLN A 85 21.20 -5.82 -12.54
C GLN A 85 20.04 -4.85 -12.27
N SER A 86 19.08 -4.78 -13.18
CA SER A 86 17.89 -3.93 -13.00
C SER A 86 16.97 -4.44 -11.89
N GLN A 87 16.90 -5.75 -11.66
CA GLN A 87 16.23 -6.35 -10.50
C GLN A 87 16.85 -5.86 -9.18
N ALA A 88 18.18 -5.87 -9.08
CA ALA A 88 18.89 -5.36 -7.91
C ALA A 88 18.69 -3.84 -7.74
N GLU A 89 18.65 -3.09 -8.84
CA GLU A 89 18.34 -1.65 -8.81
C GLU A 89 16.92 -1.38 -8.29
N CYS A 90 15.93 -2.17 -8.72
CA CYS A 90 14.57 -2.06 -8.20
C CYS A 90 14.51 -2.34 -6.69
N GLU A 91 15.21 -3.39 -6.24
CA GLU A 91 15.27 -3.78 -4.82
C GLU A 91 15.92 -2.71 -3.92
N THR A 92 16.89 -1.97 -4.46
CA THR A 92 17.70 -1.02 -3.69
C THR A 92 17.21 0.42 -3.80
N ILE A 93 16.90 0.89 -5.01
CA ILE A 93 16.56 2.30 -5.29
C ILE A 93 15.05 2.52 -5.29
N LEU A 94 14.29 1.66 -5.96
CA LEU A 94 12.86 1.86 -6.19
C LEU A 94 11.95 1.18 -5.17
N ASN A 95 12.51 0.39 -4.26
CA ASN A 95 11.78 -0.33 -3.24
C ASN A 95 10.99 0.62 -2.33
N SER A 96 9.67 0.52 -2.38
CA SER A 96 8.76 1.38 -1.63
C SER A 96 8.94 1.29 -0.11
N GLU A 97 9.30 0.13 0.43
CA GLU A 97 9.53 -0.05 1.87
C GLU A 97 10.69 0.82 2.38
N ASN A 98 11.69 1.06 1.53
CA ASN A 98 12.85 1.90 1.88
C ASN A 98 12.66 3.37 1.48
N ASN A 99 11.73 3.66 0.57
CA ASN A 99 11.51 4.98 0.00
C ASN A 99 10.31 5.66 0.66
N LEU A 100 10.39 5.88 1.97
CA LEU A 100 9.27 6.36 2.82
C LEU A 100 8.95 7.85 2.63
N SER A 101 9.91 8.64 2.11
CA SER A 101 9.81 10.09 2.00
C SER A 101 9.94 10.57 0.57
N SER A 102 9.31 11.70 0.25
CA SER A 102 9.47 12.42 -0.99
C SER A 102 10.03 13.81 -0.69
N PHE A 103 10.90 14.32 -1.57
CA PHE A 103 11.35 15.71 -1.49
C PHE A 103 10.22 16.71 -1.81
N THR A 104 9.15 16.26 -2.49
CA THR A 104 8.02 17.09 -2.91
C THR A 104 6.73 16.83 -2.13
N MET A 105 6.49 15.59 -1.68
CA MET A 105 5.26 15.20 -0.97
C MET A 105 5.45 14.92 0.54
N GLU A 106 6.64 15.21 1.09
CA GLU A 106 7.03 14.89 2.47
C GLU A 106 7.02 13.38 2.77
N LEU A 107 5.87 12.80 3.13
CA LEU A 107 5.72 11.40 3.49
C LEU A 107 4.95 10.65 2.39
N LYS A 108 5.57 9.62 1.80
CA LYS A 108 4.95 8.79 0.75
C LYS A 108 4.04 7.72 1.33
N LEU A 109 4.50 7.06 2.40
CA LEU A 109 3.78 5.97 3.04
C LEU A 109 3.19 6.48 4.34
N ALA A 110 1.88 6.71 4.32
CA ALA A 110 1.10 7.16 5.46
C ALA A 110 0.05 6.10 5.83
N PRO A 111 -0.32 5.98 7.12
CA PRO A 111 -1.44 5.14 7.50
C PRO A 111 -2.73 5.65 6.83
N CYS A 112 -3.53 4.73 6.29
CA CYS A 112 -4.79 5.10 5.67
C CYS A 112 -5.82 5.59 6.72
N HIS A 113 -6.89 6.23 6.24
CA HIS A 113 -7.94 6.81 7.08
C HIS A 113 -8.51 5.79 8.09
N ASP A 114 -8.80 4.58 7.64
CA ASP A 114 -9.35 3.52 8.49
C ASP A 114 -8.36 3.06 9.57
N MET A 115 -7.05 3.04 9.27
CA MET A 115 -6.02 2.76 10.25
C MET A 115 -5.96 3.84 11.32
N LEU A 116 -6.03 5.12 10.93
CA LEU A 116 -6.05 6.26 11.84
C LEU A 116 -7.29 6.24 12.75
N VAL A 117 -8.47 5.99 12.19
CA VAL A 117 -9.72 5.87 12.95
C VAL A 117 -9.64 4.68 13.90
N THR A 118 -9.17 3.53 13.44
CA THR A 118 -9.01 2.34 14.28
C THR A 118 -8.01 2.57 15.41
N TYR A 119 -6.89 3.22 15.13
CA TYR A 119 -5.92 3.64 16.13
C TYR A 119 -6.56 4.57 17.16
N TYR A 120 -7.27 5.61 16.71
CA TYR A 120 -7.96 6.54 17.58
C TYR A 120 -8.96 5.83 18.49
N LEU A 121 -9.82 4.96 17.94
CA LEU A 121 -10.79 4.20 18.73
C LEU A 121 -10.10 3.27 19.73
N LYS A 122 -9.07 2.53 19.31
CA LYS A 122 -8.35 1.59 20.17
C LYS A 122 -7.71 2.26 21.39
N TYR A 123 -7.12 3.45 21.21
CA TYR A 123 -6.33 4.09 22.27
C TYR A 123 -7.06 5.23 22.99
N ASN A 124 -8.04 5.91 22.38
CA ASN A 124 -8.83 6.97 23.02
C ASN A 124 -10.16 6.52 23.64
N ILE A 125 -10.63 5.29 23.40
CA ILE A 125 -11.81 4.76 24.12
C ILE A 125 -11.56 4.67 25.64
N ASN A 126 -10.31 4.46 26.09
CA ASN A 126 -9.99 4.54 27.52
C ASN A 126 -10.20 5.95 28.10
N LEU A 127 -9.94 7.01 27.33
CA LEU A 127 -10.22 8.38 27.73
C LEU A 127 -11.74 8.65 27.78
N PHE A 128 -12.50 8.10 26.83
CA PHE A 128 -13.97 8.22 26.80
C PHE A 128 -14.65 7.42 27.92
N PHE A 129 -14.09 6.27 28.32
CA PHE A 129 -14.57 5.47 29.45
C PHE A 129 -14.28 6.16 30.79
N LEU A 130 -13.09 6.76 30.95
CA LEU A 130 -12.74 7.59 32.11
C LEU A 130 -13.58 8.87 32.19
N LEU A 131 -13.84 9.55 31.06
CA LEU A 131 -14.72 10.72 30.99
C LEU A 131 -16.18 10.37 31.31
N LYS A 132 -16.68 9.20 30.87
CA LYS A 132 -18.02 8.71 31.26
C LYS A 132 -18.13 8.46 32.76
N ILE A 133 -17.11 7.86 33.38
CA ILE A 133 -17.10 7.65 34.84
C ILE A 133 -17.07 8.99 35.58
N HIS A 134 -16.28 9.97 35.10
CA HIS A 134 -16.20 11.28 35.74
C HIS A 134 -17.48 12.13 35.57
N LEU A 135 -18.18 12.02 34.44
CA LEU A 135 -19.49 12.66 34.24
C LEU A 135 -20.58 12.01 35.10
N TYR A 136 -20.57 10.68 35.25
CA TYR A 136 -21.51 9.98 36.13
C TYR A 136 -21.30 10.38 37.61
N ILE A 137 -20.06 10.58 38.06
CA ILE A 137 -19.79 11.00 39.45
C ILE A 137 -20.27 12.43 39.72
N LYS A 138 -20.26 13.34 38.73
CA LYS A 138 -20.79 14.71 38.88
C LYS A 138 -22.31 14.84 38.79
N LEU A 139 -23.02 13.79 38.35
CA LEU A 139 -24.48 13.76 38.30
C LEU A 139 -25.13 13.16 39.57
N PHE A 140 -24.31 12.65 40.50
CA PHE A 140 -24.76 11.99 41.73
C PHE A 140 -24.16 12.59 43.03
N VAL A 141 -23.61 13.81 42.96
CA VAL A 141 -23.24 14.66 44.11
C VAL A 141 -23.91 16.02 43.94
#